data_AF-A0A8I0MH03-F1
#
_entry.id   AF-A0A8I0MH03-F1
#
_cell.length_a   1.000
_cell.length_b   1.000
_cell.length_c   1.000
_cell.angle_alpha   90.00
_cell.angle_beta   90.00
_cell.angle_gamma   90.00
#
_symmetry.space_group_name_H-M   'P 1'
#
loop_
_entity.id
_entity.type
_entity.pdbx_description
1 polymer ?
#
loop_
_entity_poly.entity_id
_entity_poly.type
_entity_poly.pdbx_seq_one_letter_code
_entity_poly.pdbx_strand_id
1 'polypeptide(L)'
;MVGRKMFTQVEQEEWNQWRSVSEEIADGLRDVIGNTPVGQVAQDIVARQIQYMKSLPIDAAGRITEIQQRAMQAVINGERPEKFYEMIMQSGDVAAGRARTIARTEIGRATTALTQARALAVGSEGYWWRIKGAGTRESHYKMRNKFVRWDSPPTLDGMTGHAGCLPNCQCWPEVDIPAPRK
;
A
#
# COMPACT_ATOMS: atom_id res chain seq x y z
N MET A 1 -35.22 23.88 -9.23
CA MET A 1 -34.85 23.53 -7.84
C MET A 1 -34.98 22.04 -7.50
N VAL A 2 -35.84 21.27 -8.17
CA VAL A 2 -36.05 19.83 -7.88
C VAL A 2 -34.88 18.92 -8.30
N GLY A 3 -34.31 19.14 -9.50
CA GLY A 3 -33.18 18.32 -9.99
C GLY A 3 -31.95 18.36 -9.09
N ARG A 4 -31.63 19.52 -8.51
CA ARG A 4 -30.46 19.67 -7.62
C ARG A 4 -30.61 18.85 -6.34
N LYS A 5 -31.80 18.79 -5.74
CA LYS A 5 -32.10 17.93 -4.58
C LYS A 5 -32.02 16.44 -4.92
N MET A 6 -32.53 16.03 -6.09
CA MET A 6 -32.40 14.64 -6.53
C MET A 6 -30.93 14.23 -6.73
N PHE A 7 -30.11 15.06 -7.37
CA PHE A 7 -28.68 14.76 -7.54
C PHE A 7 -27.95 14.65 -6.20
N THR A 8 -28.21 15.54 -5.25
CA THR A 8 -27.60 15.46 -3.92
C THR A 8 -28.06 14.22 -3.15
N GLN A 9 -29.32 13.81 -3.31
CA GLN A 9 -29.84 12.59 -2.69
C GLN A 9 -29.20 11.33 -3.28
N VAL A 10 -29.09 11.24 -4.60
CA VAL A 10 -28.41 10.13 -5.28
C VAL A 10 -26.94 10.06 -4.86
N GLU A 11 -26.22 11.19 -4.86
CA GLU A 11 -24.82 11.23 -4.39
C GLU A 11 -24.68 10.75 -2.95
N GLN A 12 -25.62 11.08 -2.08
CA GLN A 12 -25.60 10.69 -0.67
C GLN A 12 -25.95 9.20 -0.46
N GLU A 13 -26.89 8.67 -1.24
CA GLU A 13 -27.24 7.25 -1.27
C GLU A 13 -26.09 6.41 -1.81
N GLU A 14 -25.46 6.83 -2.91
CA GLU A 14 -24.24 6.20 -3.44
C GLU A 14 -23.13 6.23 -2.40
N TRP A 15 -22.90 7.36 -1.72
CA TRP A 15 -21.88 7.45 -0.67
C TRP A 15 -22.12 6.46 0.47
N ASN A 16 -23.37 6.32 0.91
CA ASN A 16 -23.72 5.39 1.97
C ASN A 16 -23.54 3.94 1.54
N GLN A 17 -23.89 3.59 0.29
CA GLN A 17 -23.62 2.27 -0.28
C GLN A 17 -22.11 2.00 -0.35
N TRP A 18 -21.32 2.94 -0.86
CA TRP A 18 -19.86 2.82 -0.93
C TRP A 18 -19.21 2.69 0.45
N ARG A 19 -19.74 3.39 1.46
CA ARG A 19 -19.30 3.25 2.86
C ARG A 19 -19.58 1.86 3.40
N SER A 20 -20.81 1.36 3.24
CA SER A 20 -21.21 0.02 3.70
C SER A 20 -20.35 -1.08 3.06
N VAL A 21 -20.10 -1.00 1.75
CA VAL A 21 -19.23 -1.96 1.05
C VAL A 21 -17.79 -1.88 1.55
N SER A 22 -17.29 -0.67 1.81
CA SER A 22 -15.94 -0.48 2.36
C SER A 22 -15.80 -1.01 3.79
N GLU A 23 -16.84 -0.91 4.62
CA GLU A 23 -16.91 -1.49 5.96
C GLU A 23 -16.87 -3.02 5.91
N GLU A 24 -17.65 -3.64 5.03
CA GLU A 24 -17.66 -5.10 4.84
C GLU A 24 -16.31 -5.63 4.33
N ILE A 25 -15.70 -4.93 3.37
CA ILE A 25 -14.34 -5.24 2.89
C ILE A 25 -13.32 -5.15 4.04
N ALA A 26 -13.43 -4.13 4.89
CA ALA A 26 -12.53 -3.95 6.02
C ALA A 26 -12.71 -5.06 7.07
N ASP A 27 -13.94 -5.49 7.34
CA ASP A 27 -14.22 -6.60 8.26
C ASP A 27 -13.65 -7.93 7.74
N GLY A 28 -13.88 -8.25 6.47
CA GLY A 28 -13.28 -9.43 5.83
C GLY A 28 -11.76 -9.38 5.79
N LEU A 29 -11.17 -8.21 5.58
CA LEU A 29 -9.72 -8.01 5.64
C LEU A 29 -9.16 -8.22 7.05
N ARG A 30 -9.83 -7.73 8.09
CA ARG A 30 -9.43 -7.95 9.49
C ARG A 30 -9.51 -9.42 9.87
N ASP A 31 -10.53 -10.14 9.42
CA ASP A 31 -10.64 -11.59 9.64
C ASP A 31 -9.49 -12.36 8.97
N VAL A 32 -9.24 -12.09 7.68
CA VAL A 32 -8.11 -12.71 6.95
C VAL A 32 -6.78 -12.43 7.64
N ILE A 33 -6.59 -11.25 8.21
CA ILE A 33 -5.32 -10.90 8.86
C ILE A 33 -5.21 -11.44 10.29
N GLY A 34 -6.28 -11.39 11.06
CA GLY A 34 -6.28 -11.85 12.46
C GLY A 34 -6.33 -13.37 12.60
N ASN A 35 -7.01 -14.04 11.68
CA ASN A 35 -7.41 -15.43 11.86
C ASN A 35 -6.84 -16.40 10.81
N THR A 36 -6.02 -15.94 9.87
CA THR A 36 -5.39 -16.83 8.87
C THR A 36 -3.86 -16.68 8.81
N PRO A 37 -3.14 -17.72 8.36
CA PRO A 37 -1.69 -17.65 8.12
C PRO A 37 -1.29 -16.52 7.15
N VAL A 38 -2.20 -16.04 6.30
CA VAL A 38 -1.94 -14.94 5.37
C VAL A 38 -1.61 -13.65 6.10
N GLY A 39 -2.28 -13.37 7.22
CA GLY A 39 -2.03 -12.20 8.04
C GLY A 39 -0.66 -12.21 8.71
N GLN A 40 -0.28 -13.35 9.27
CA GLN A 40 1.05 -13.55 9.87
C GLN A 40 2.15 -13.40 8.82
N VAL A 41 1.99 -14.01 7.64
CA VAL A 41 2.93 -13.86 6.52
C VAL A 41 2.99 -12.42 6.02
N ALA A 42 1.87 -11.68 5.99
CA ALA A 42 1.87 -10.28 5.63
C ALA A 42 2.68 -9.44 6.63
N GLN A 43 2.47 -9.64 7.93
CA GLN A 43 3.27 -8.98 8.96
C GLN A 43 4.75 -9.35 8.85
N ASP A 44 5.08 -10.61 8.57
CA ASP A 44 6.44 -11.09 8.36
C ASP A 44 7.09 -10.52 7.09
N ILE A 45 6.35 -10.35 6.00
CA ILE A 45 6.86 -9.71 4.76
C ILE A 45 7.16 -8.25 5.04
N VAL A 46 6.26 -7.55 5.73
CA VAL A 46 6.48 -6.16 6.15
C VAL A 46 7.70 -6.08 7.04
N ALA A 47 7.80 -6.98 8.04
CA ALA A 47 8.93 -7.07 8.95
C ALA A 47 10.25 -7.42 8.24
N ARG A 48 10.25 -8.28 7.22
CA ARG A 48 11.46 -8.61 6.43
C ARG A 48 11.85 -7.49 5.47
N GLN A 49 10.88 -6.75 4.93
CA GLN A 49 11.17 -5.53 4.17
C GLN A 49 11.85 -4.46 5.05
N ILE A 50 11.74 -4.53 6.39
CA ILE A 50 12.50 -3.69 7.34
C ILE A 50 14.03 -3.92 7.21
N GLN A 51 14.48 -5.16 6.94
CA GLN A 51 15.92 -5.46 6.87
C GLN A 51 16.62 -4.93 5.61
N TYR A 52 15.88 -4.74 4.52
CA TYR A 52 16.43 -4.26 3.25
C TYR A 52 16.43 -2.73 3.12
N MET A 53 15.83 -2.00 4.06
CA MET A 53 15.71 -0.55 3.97
C MET A 53 16.81 0.17 4.74
N LYS A 54 17.73 0.79 3.99
CA LYS A 54 18.18 2.12 4.37
C LYS A 54 16.96 3.03 4.29
N SER A 55 16.30 3.28 5.41
CA SER A 55 15.25 4.27 5.50
C SER A 55 15.76 5.63 5.01
N LEU A 56 14.85 6.52 4.62
CA LEU A 56 15.14 7.96 4.68
C LEU A 56 15.71 8.22 6.10
N PRO A 57 16.83 8.93 6.26
CA PRO A 57 17.43 9.14 7.57
C PRO A 57 16.43 9.94 8.42
N ILE A 58 15.71 9.23 9.28
CA ILE A 58 15.02 9.78 10.42
C ILE A 58 15.97 9.39 11.55
N ASP A 59 16.56 10.36 12.25
CA ASP A 59 17.65 10.16 13.22
C ASP A 59 17.30 9.27 14.42
N ALA A 60 16.13 8.65 14.46
CA ALA A 60 15.70 7.72 15.50
C ALA A 60 15.22 6.41 14.87
N ALA A 61 16.05 5.38 14.94
CA ALA A 61 15.71 4.01 14.52
C ALA A 61 14.39 3.51 15.15
N GLY A 62 14.03 3.97 16.35
CA GLY A 62 12.75 3.63 17.00
C GLY A 62 11.51 4.22 16.32
N ARG A 63 11.59 5.40 15.71
CA ARG A 63 10.42 6.05 15.07
C ARG A 63 10.05 5.44 13.73
N ILE A 64 11.02 4.88 13.01
CA ILE A 64 10.75 4.24 11.71
C ILE A 64 9.85 3.02 11.89
N THR A 65 10.11 2.20 12.91
CA THR A 65 9.29 1.04 13.24
C THR A 65 7.85 1.44 13.59
N GLU A 66 7.65 2.49 14.38
CA GLU A 66 6.31 2.99 14.73
C GLU A 66 5.53 3.47 13.49
N ILE A 67 6.17 4.29 12.64
CA ILE A 67 5.57 4.78 11.39
C ILE A 67 5.17 3.59 10.50
N GLN A 68 6.03 2.58 10.39
CA GLN A 68 5.76 1.39 9.58
C GLN A 68 4.62 0.53 10.13
N GLN A 69 4.63 0.25 11.44
CA GLN A 69 3.54 -0.47 12.11
C GLN A 69 2.21 0.26 11.93
N ARG A 70 2.22 1.59 12.06
CA ARG A 70 1.03 2.40 11.85
C ARG A 70 0.56 2.39 10.40
N ALA A 71 1.46 2.44 9.42
CA ALA A 71 1.12 2.36 8.01
C ALA A 71 0.43 1.03 7.68
N MET A 72 0.95 -0.07 8.24
CA MET A 72 0.32 -1.38 8.13
C MET A 72 -1.08 -1.35 8.74
N GLN A 73 -1.22 -0.85 9.96
CA GLN A 73 -2.53 -0.75 10.61
C GLN A 73 -3.51 0.13 9.80
N ALA A 74 -3.03 1.22 9.19
CA ALA A 74 -3.84 2.07 8.33
C ALA A 74 -4.39 1.29 7.11
N VAL A 75 -3.55 0.49 6.46
CA VAL A 75 -3.96 -0.35 5.32
C VAL A 75 -4.93 -1.44 5.76
N ILE A 76 -4.67 -2.10 6.89
CA ILE A 76 -5.52 -3.14 7.46
C ILE A 76 -6.91 -2.59 7.81
N ASN A 77 -6.95 -1.40 8.39
CA ASN A 77 -8.18 -0.77 8.85
C ASN A 77 -8.92 -0.01 7.75
N GLY A 78 -8.38 0.07 6.53
CA GLY A 78 -8.95 0.91 5.45
C GLY A 78 -8.93 2.40 5.78
N GLU A 79 -7.96 2.85 6.58
CA GLU A 79 -7.89 4.23 7.02
C GLU A 79 -7.47 5.18 5.91
N ARG A 80 -7.98 6.41 6.01
CA ARG A 80 -7.60 7.50 5.12
C ARG A 80 -6.13 7.89 5.31
N PRO A 81 -5.32 8.01 4.23
CA PRO A 81 -3.92 8.43 4.29
C PRO A 81 -3.68 9.75 5.04
N GLU A 82 -4.69 10.63 5.07
CA GLU A 82 -4.64 11.94 5.71
C GLU A 82 -4.35 11.86 7.21
N LYS A 83 -4.97 10.90 7.91
CA LYS A 83 -4.73 10.69 9.34
C LYS A 83 -3.29 10.28 9.63
N PHE A 84 -2.69 9.55 8.70
CA PHE A 84 -1.29 9.14 8.82
C PHE A 84 -0.34 10.30 8.55
N TYR A 85 -0.67 11.21 7.61
CA TYR A 85 0.09 12.46 7.42
C TYR A 85 0.12 13.31 8.68
N GLU A 86 -1.04 13.50 9.31
CA GLU A 86 -1.19 14.30 10.51
C GLU A 86 -0.37 13.75 11.68
N MET A 87 -0.34 12.43 11.87
CA MET A 87 0.52 11.81 12.87
C MET A 87 2.00 12.14 12.65
N ILE A 88 2.52 11.94 11.42
CA ILE A 88 3.93 12.19 11.15
C ILE A 88 4.25 13.69 11.35
N MET A 89 3.32 14.57 11.01
CA MET A 89 3.43 16.01 11.26
C MET A 89 3.45 16.37 12.75
N GLN A 90 2.56 15.76 13.55
CA GLN A 90 2.45 16.00 14.99
C GLN A 90 3.71 15.60 15.76
N SER A 91 4.54 14.72 15.20
CA SER A 91 5.83 14.38 15.79
C SER A 91 6.85 15.53 15.79
N GLY A 92 6.59 16.65 15.09
CA GLY A 92 7.40 17.88 15.16
C GLY A 92 8.78 17.83 14.47
N ASP A 93 9.31 16.64 14.23
CA ASP A 93 10.69 16.42 13.77
C ASP A 93 10.84 16.45 12.24
N VAL A 94 9.79 16.78 11.48
CA VAL A 94 9.80 16.62 10.02
C VAL A 94 9.04 17.75 9.32
N ALA A 95 9.68 18.37 8.32
CA ALA A 95 9.02 19.35 7.46
C ALA A 95 7.83 18.74 6.70
N ALA A 96 6.78 19.53 6.43
CA ALA A 96 5.53 19.04 5.86
C ALA A 96 5.64 18.27 4.55
N GLY A 97 6.49 18.73 3.62
CA GLY A 97 6.74 18.01 2.37
C GLY A 97 7.40 16.64 2.58
N ARG A 98 8.27 16.54 3.60
CA ARG A 98 8.95 15.29 3.97
C ARG A 98 7.99 14.34 4.68
N ALA A 99 7.17 14.82 5.62
CA ALA A 99 6.13 14.03 6.27
C ALA A 99 5.17 13.40 5.25
N ARG A 100 4.72 14.18 4.27
CA ARG A 100 3.85 13.69 3.18
C ARG A 100 4.53 12.60 2.34
N THR A 101 5.81 12.78 1.99
CA THR A 101 6.57 11.79 1.23
C THR A 101 6.71 10.49 2.00
N ILE A 102 7.08 10.56 3.29
CA ILE A 102 7.23 9.38 4.15
C ILE A 102 5.91 8.61 4.19
N ALA A 103 4.81 9.27 4.56
CA ALA A 103 3.54 8.59 4.71
C ALA A 103 3.03 7.95 3.40
N ARG A 104 3.18 8.62 2.24
CA ARG A 104 2.80 8.03 0.94
C ARG A 104 3.60 6.77 0.66
N THR A 105 4.90 6.81 0.95
CA THR A 105 5.80 5.68 0.73
C THR A 105 5.50 4.52 1.67
N GLU A 106 5.27 4.78 2.94
CA GLU A 106 4.98 3.71 3.90
C GLU A 106 3.60 3.09 3.67
N ILE A 107 2.59 3.86 3.25
CA ILE A 107 1.29 3.32 2.81
C ILE A 107 1.45 2.46 1.55
N GLY A 108 2.22 2.92 0.56
CA GLY A 108 2.48 2.15 -0.65
C GLY A 108 3.17 0.82 -0.36
N ARG A 109 4.17 0.82 0.53
CA ARG A 109 4.86 -0.39 1.01
C ARG A 109 3.92 -1.34 1.74
N ALA A 110 3.16 -0.82 2.70
CA ALA A 110 2.17 -1.59 3.45
C ALA A 110 1.15 -2.27 2.52
N THR A 111 0.66 -1.54 1.51
CA THR A 111 -0.32 -2.04 0.53
C THR A 111 0.27 -3.15 -0.33
N THR A 112 1.47 -2.95 -0.87
CA THR A 112 2.16 -3.96 -1.68
C THR A 112 2.54 -5.20 -0.88
N ALA A 113 2.96 -5.05 0.38
CA ALA A 113 3.28 -6.18 1.24
C ALA A 113 2.05 -7.05 1.55
N LEU A 114 0.90 -6.41 1.86
CA LEU A 114 -0.36 -7.14 2.02
C LEU A 114 -0.77 -7.86 0.72
N THR A 115 -0.60 -7.21 -0.42
CA THR A 115 -0.88 -7.79 -1.74
C THR A 115 0.02 -9.01 -2.00
N GLN A 116 1.32 -8.89 -1.73
CA GLN A 116 2.29 -9.98 -1.87
C GLN A 116 1.93 -11.17 -0.98
N ALA A 117 1.56 -10.94 0.28
CA ALA A 117 1.19 -12.02 1.20
C ALA A 117 -0.01 -12.82 0.69
N ARG A 118 -1.05 -12.12 0.21
CA ARG A 118 -2.25 -12.72 -0.38
C ARG A 118 -1.92 -13.48 -1.67
N ALA A 119 -1.08 -12.89 -2.52
CA ALA A 119 -0.64 -13.49 -3.77
C ALA A 119 0.12 -14.82 -3.51
N LEU A 120 1.08 -14.80 -2.59
CA LEU A 120 1.84 -15.99 -2.21
C LEU A 120 0.95 -17.08 -1.61
N ALA A 121 -0.05 -16.71 -0.81
CA ALA A 121 -1.00 -17.65 -0.23
C ALA A 121 -1.81 -18.44 -1.27
N VAL A 122 -2.08 -17.83 -2.43
CA VAL A 122 -2.76 -18.50 -3.57
C VAL A 122 -1.76 -19.09 -4.58
N GLY A 123 -0.47 -19.08 -4.28
CA GLY A 123 0.58 -19.68 -5.12
C GLY A 123 1.06 -18.80 -6.29
N SER A 124 0.79 -17.49 -6.26
CA SER A 124 1.32 -16.55 -7.26
C SER A 124 2.83 -16.36 -7.09
N GLU A 125 3.58 -16.48 -8.18
CA GLU A 125 5.04 -16.27 -8.18
C GLU A 125 5.44 -14.81 -8.40
N GLY A 126 4.54 -13.98 -8.93
CA GLY A 126 4.86 -12.61 -9.31
C GLY A 126 3.67 -11.80 -9.83
N TYR A 127 3.98 -10.71 -10.51
CA TYR A 127 3.00 -9.75 -10.99
C TYR A 127 3.50 -9.01 -12.23
N TRP A 128 2.56 -8.42 -12.97
CA TRP A 128 2.85 -7.47 -14.04
C TRP A 128 2.96 -6.06 -13.48
N TRP A 129 4.09 -5.38 -13.71
CA TRP A 129 4.32 -4.04 -13.21
C TRP A 129 3.50 -3.01 -14.00
N ARG A 130 2.52 -2.39 -13.33
CA ARG A 130 1.68 -1.34 -13.93
C ARG A 130 2.12 0.04 -13.46
N ILE A 131 1.88 1.03 -14.31
CA ILE A 131 2.29 2.42 -14.09
C ILE A 131 1.07 3.33 -14.06
N LYS A 132 1.16 4.43 -13.31
CA LYS A 132 0.14 5.50 -13.30
C LYS A 132 -0.10 6.11 -14.68
N GLY A 133 0.92 6.14 -15.53
CA GLY A 133 0.91 6.85 -16.81
C GLY A 133 1.69 8.16 -16.72
N ALA A 134 1.08 9.28 -17.10
CA ALA A 134 1.75 10.58 -17.09
C ALA A 134 2.32 10.95 -15.70
N GLY A 135 3.54 11.50 -15.68
CA GLY A 135 4.27 11.82 -14.45
C GLY A 135 4.99 10.64 -13.79
N THR A 136 5.00 9.46 -14.43
CA THR A 136 5.85 8.33 -13.98
C THR A 136 7.32 8.62 -14.32
N ARG A 137 8.22 8.39 -13.36
CA ARG A 137 9.68 8.50 -13.57
C ARG A 137 10.16 7.55 -14.67
N GLU A 138 11.23 7.92 -15.37
CA GLU A 138 11.75 7.14 -16.51
C GLU A 138 12.12 5.69 -16.14
N SER A 139 12.81 5.48 -15.01
CA SER A 139 13.15 4.14 -14.50
C SER A 139 11.92 3.26 -14.26
N HIS A 140 10.85 3.84 -13.73
CA HIS A 140 9.57 3.19 -13.51
C HIS A 140 8.79 2.97 -14.81
N TYR A 141 8.88 3.90 -15.75
CA TYR A 141 8.23 3.79 -17.06
C TYR A 141 8.78 2.58 -17.84
N LYS A 142 10.09 2.36 -17.77
CA LYS A 142 10.79 1.18 -18.33
C LYS A 142 10.36 -0.15 -17.71
N MET A 143 9.63 -0.14 -16.59
CA MET A 143 9.07 -1.34 -15.97
C MET A 143 7.67 -1.68 -16.46
N ARG A 144 7.01 -0.79 -17.22
CA ARG A 144 5.64 -1.01 -17.72
C ARG A 144 5.53 -2.38 -18.39
N ASN A 145 4.59 -3.19 -17.89
CA ASN A 145 4.26 -4.53 -18.37
C ASN A 145 5.40 -5.55 -18.27
N LYS A 146 6.44 -5.29 -17.46
CA LYS A 146 7.42 -6.32 -17.13
C LYS A 146 6.89 -7.20 -16.01
N PHE A 147 7.09 -8.50 -16.16
CA PHE A 147 6.82 -9.45 -15.09
C PHE A 147 7.92 -9.35 -14.02
N VAL A 148 7.51 -9.30 -12.76
CA VAL A 148 8.41 -9.23 -11.60
C VAL A 148 8.02 -10.32 -10.63
N ARG A 149 8.99 -11.16 -10.26
CA ARG A 149 8.81 -12.17 -9.22
C ARG A 149 8.80 -11.53 -7.85
N TRP A 150 8.01 -12.09 -6.93
CA TRP A 150 7.96 -11.63 -5.54
C TRP A 150 9.29 -11.83 -4.78
N ASP A 151 10.10 -12.80 -5.21
CA ASP A 151 11.41 -13.12 -4.62
C ASP A 151 12.58 -12.32 -5.23
N SER A 152 12.34 -11.58 -6.31
CA SER A 152 13.39 -10.88 -7.06
C SER A 152 12.95 -9.47 -7.48
N PRO A 153 12.76 -8.54 -6.53
CA PRO A 153 12.42 -7.15 -6.83
C PRO A 153 13.50 -6.45 -7.68
N PRO A 154 13.10 -5.54 -8.59
CA PRO A 154 14.06 -4.74 -9.37
C PRO A 154 14.72 -3.66 -8.51
N THR A 155 15.86 -3.16 -9.00
CA THR A 155 16.51 -1.96 -8.46
C THR A 155 16.28 -0.78 -9.40
N LEU A 156 15.59 0.26 -8.92
CA LEU A 156 15.27 1.48 -9.66
C LEU A 156 15.67 2.68 -8.81
N ASP A 157 16.20 3.74 -9.42
CA ASP A 157 16.61 4.97 -8.70
C ASP A 157 17.56 4.71 -7.51
N GLY A 158 18.41 3.69 -7.62
CA GLY A 158 19.34 3.29 -6.55
C GLY A 158 18.68 2.57 -5.37
N MET A 159 17.41 2.16 -5.48
CA MET A 159 16.66 1.45 -4.45
C MET A 159 16.04 0.16 -4.99
N THR A 160 16.14 -0.92 -4.22
CA THR A 160 15.47 -2.19 -4.53
C THR A 160 14.06 -2.19 -3.95
N GLY A 161 13.06 -2.50 -4.77
CA GLY A 161 11.69 -2.58 -4.27
C GLY A 161 10.65 -2.90 -5.35
N HIS A 162 9.51 -3.40 -4.88
CA HIS A 162 8.36 -3.71 -5.73
C HIS A 162 7.60 -2.44 -6.18
N ALA A 163 6.64 -2.64 -7.08
CA ALA A 163 5.74 -1.58 -7.52
C ALA A 163 5.01 -1.00 -6.29
N GLY A 164 4.95 0.33 -6.20
CA GLY A 164 4.36 1.03 -5.05
C GLY A 164 5.31 1.23 -3.84
N CYS A 165 6.46 0.55 -3.79
CA CYS A 165 7.32 0.57 -2.59
C CYS A 165 8.41 1.66 -2.58
N LEU A 166 8.67 2.34 -3.70
CA LEU A 166 9.71 3.37 -3.82
C LEU A 166 9.18 4.77 -3.44
N PRO A 167 10.04 5.74 -3.11
CA PRO A 167 9.64 7.10 -2.77
C PRO A 167 8.66 7.71 -3.78
N ASN A 168 7.50 8.17 -3.30
CA ASN A 168 6.41 8.74 -4.12
C ASN A 168 5.94 7.88 -5.32
N CYS A 169 6.21 6.57 -5.30
CA CYS A 169 5.81 5.66 -6.36
C CYS A 169 4.28 5.50 -6.41
N GLN A 170 3.72 5.55 -7.61
CA GLN A 170 2.28 5.29 -7.86
C GLN A 170 2.09 4.12 -8.85
N CYS A 171 3.12 3.30 -9.04
CA CYS A 171 3.00 2.02 -9.74
C CYS A 171 2.31 1.00 -8.83
N TRP A 172 1.72 -0.04 -9.40
CA TRP A 172 1.09 -1.11 -8.62
C TRP A 172 1.37 -2.49 -9.24
N PRO A 173 1.36 -3.55 -8.41
CA PRO A 173 1.43 -4.92 -8.88
C PRO A 173 0.06 -5.39 -9.40
N GLU A 174 -0.04 -5.77 -10.66
CA GLU A 174 -1.16 -6.57 -11.15
C GLU A 174 -0.81 -8.05 -11.01
N VAL A 175 -1.30 -8.66 -9.93
CA VAL A 175 -0.92 -10.01 -9.51
C VAL A 175 -1.25 -11.03 -10.60
N ASP A 176 -0.29 -11.89 -10.91
CA ASP A 176 -0.51 -13.05 -11.77
C ASP A 176 -1.11 -14.18 -10.93
N ILE A 177 -2.41 -14.41 -11.08
CA ILE A 177 -3.15 -15.41 -10.27
C ILE A 177 -3.08 -16.75 -11.00
N PRO A 178 -2.48 -17.79 -10.38
CA PRO A 178 -2.42 -19.10 -10.99
C PRO A 178 -3.82 -19.72 -11.09
N ALA A 179 -3.98 -20.66 -12.02
CA ALA A 179 -5.21 -21.43 -12.13
C ALA A 179 -5.51 -22.16 -10.80
N PRO A 180 -6.80 -22.36 -10.45
CA PRO A 180 -7.18 -23.12 -9.27
C PRO A 180 -6.51 -24.50 -9.29
N ARG A 181 -5.93 -24.91 -8.16
CA ARG A 181 -5.45 -26.29 -8.01
C ARG A 181 -6.67 -27.21 -8.05
N LYS A 182 -6.63 -28.21 -8.95
CA LYS A 182 -7.65 -29.26 -9.04
C LYS A 182 -7.56 -30.22 -7.86
#